data_AF-I9WAI5-F1
#
_entry.id   AF-I9WAI5-F1
#
_cell.length_a   1.000
_cell.length_b   1.000
_cell.length_c   1.000
_cell.angle_alpha   90.00
_cell.angle_beta   90.00
_cell.angle_gamma   90.00
#
_symmetry.space_group_name_H-M   'P 1'
#
loop_
_entity.id
_entity.type
_entity.pdbx_description
1 polymer ?
#
loop_
_entity_poly.entity_id
_entity_poly.type
_entity_poly.pdbx_seq_one_letter_code
_entity_poly.pdbx_strand_id
1 'polypeptide(L)'
;MRWFVRYDPRPVLAKVKCPVLAVGGSKDLQVAPDSNLAGIKLALHGNPDVTVIKLPGLNHLLQTADTGQVVEYSRIEETVAPIALQTLGDWIVNHTQYR
;
A
#
# COMPACT_ATOMS: atom_id res chain seq x y z
N MET A 1 -10.18 -19.25 6.70
CA MET A 1 -8.77 -19.11 7.13
C MET A 1 -7.75 -19.96 6.36
N ARG A 2 -7.95 -21.27 6.13
CA ARG A 2 -6.92 -22.14 5.48
C ARG A 2 -6.44 -21.66 4.10
N TRP A 3 -7.30 -20.98 3.34
CA TRP A 3 -6.97 -20.44 2.01
C TRP A 3 -5.97 -19.28 2.10
N PHE A 4 -6.24 -18.25 2.91
CA PHE A 4 -5.39 -17.06 3.04
C PHE A 4 -3.96 -17.40 3.50
N VAL A 5 -3.79 -18.42 4.34
CA VAL A 5 -2.48 -18.85 4.83
C VAL A 5 -1.65 -19.55 3.74
N ARG A 6 -2.29 -20.17 2.75
CA ARG A 6 -1.63 -20.95 1.70
C ARG A 6 -1.57 -20.25 0.35
N TYR A 7 -2.30 -19.16 0.20
CA TYR A 7 -2.38 -18.46 -1.08
C TYR A 7 -1.08 -17.71 -1.35
N ASP A 8 -0.48 -17.99 -2.50
CA ASP A 8 0.67 -17.26 -3.01
C ASP A 8 0.19 -16.24 -4.06
N PRO A 9 0.29 -14.93 -3.79
CA PRO A 9 -0.13 -13.90 -4.75
C PRO A 9 0.87 -13.68 -5.90
N ARG A 10 2.11 -14.19 -5.81
CA ARG A 10 3.16 -13.90 -6.80
C ARG A 10 2.77 -14.30 -8.23
N PRO A 11 2.18 -15.50 -8.49
CA PRO A 11 1.80 -15.90 -9.84
C PRO A 11 0.70 -15.04 -10.48
N VAL A 12 -0.17 -14.43 -9.67
CA VAL A 12 -1.21 -13.52 -10.20
C VAL A 12 -0.66 -12.11 -10.39
N LEU A 13 0.17 -11.62 -9.47
CA LEU A 13 0.82 -10.31 -9.59
C LEU A 13 1.71 -10.23 -10.83
N ALA A 14 2.45 -11.29 -11.16
CA ALA A 14 3.28 -11.34 -12.37
C ALA A 14 2.50 -11.15 -13.69
N LYS A 15 1.17 -11.34 -13.67
CA LYS A 15 0.29 -11.16 -14.83
C LYS A 15 -0.28 -9.73 -14.95
N VAL A 16 -0.10 -8.87 -13.95
CA VAL A 16 -0.58 -7.48 -13.98
C VAL A 16 0.24 -6.67 -14.99
N LYS A 17 -0.44 -5.98 -15.91
CA LYS A 17 0.17 -5.18 -17.00
C LYS A 17 -0.19 -3.71 -17.00
N CYS A 18 -1.16 -3.29 -16.18
CA CYS A 18 -1.48 -1.88 -16.01
C CYS A 18 -0.49 -1.21 -15.04
N PRO A 19 -0.35 0.12 -15.06
CA PRO A 19 0.40 0.86 -14.05
C PRO A 19 -0.06 0.49 -12.63
N VAL A 20 0.89 0.34 -11.70
CA VAL A 20 0.60 -0.01 -10.30
C VAL A 20 1.21 0.98 -9.35
N LEU A 21 0.41 1.47 -8.41
CA LEU A 21 0.87 2.11 -7.18
C LEU A 21 0.61 1.19 -5.99
N ALA A 22 1.68 0.77 -5.31
CA ALA A 22 1.60 0.04 -4.05
C ALA A 22 2.00 0.96 -2.89
N VAL A 23 1.10 1.14 -1.92
CA VAL A 23 1.30 2.01 -0.75
C VAL A 23 1.21 1.21 0.54
N GLY A 24 2.05 1.53 1.53
CA GLY A 24 1.94 0.99 2.89
C GLY A 24 2.29 2.04 3.95
N GLY A 25 1.62 2.00 5.09
CA GLY A 25 1.92 2.89 6.22
C GLY A 25 3.14 2.41 7.01
N SER A 26 4.04 3.31 7.41
CA SER A 26 5.28 2.95 8.10
C SER A 26 5.06 2.37 9.51
N LYS A 27 3.88 2.58 10.11
CA LYS A 27 3.45 2.04 11.40
C LYS A 27 2.42 0.92 11.22
N ASP A 28 2.33 0.31 10.03
CA ASP A 28 1.49 -0.87 9.83
C ASP A 28 2.07 -2.08 10.58
N LEU A 29 1.36 -2.49 11.63
CA LEU A 29 1.70 -3.66 12.45
C LEU A 29 0.96 -4.94 12.02
N GLN A 30 -0.02 -4.83 11.12
CA GLN A 30 -0.78 -5.98 10.61
C GLN A 30 -0.13 -6.57 9.37
N VAL A 31 0.42 -5.70 8.51
CA VAL A 31 1.13 -6.07 7.28
C VAL A 31 2.43 -5.26 7.22
N ALA A 32 3.51 -5.85 7.72
CA ALA A 32 4.81 -5.20 7.83
C ALA A 32 5.22 -4.56 6.47
N PRO A 33 5.33 -3.22 6.40
CA PRO A 33 5.37 -2.50 5.13
C PRO A 33 6.63 -2.82 4.35
N ASP A 34 7.78 -2.94 5.01
CA ASP A 34 9.07 -3.18 4.34
C ASP A 34 9.10 -4.52 3.59
N SER A 35 8.70 -5.60 4.24
CA SER A 35 8.64 -6.92 3.61
C SER A 35 7.54 -6.99 2.54
N ASN A 36 6.37 -6.41 2.81
CA ASN A 36 5.23 -6.51 1.91
C ASN A 36 5.46 -5.71 0.61
N LEU A 37 5.92 -4.47 0.74
CA LEU A 37 6.22 -3.60 -0.40
C LEU A 37 7.39 -4.14 -1.23
N ALA A 38 8.44 -4.68 -0.59
CA ALA A 38 9.52 -5.35 -1.30
C ALA A 38 9.03 -6.60 -2.06
N GLY A 39 8.15 -7.39 -1.45
CA GLY A 39 7.54 -8.57 -2.06
C GLY A 39 6.68 -8.21 -3.28
N ILE A 40 5.85 -7.17 -3.18
CA ILE A 40 5.04 -6.66 -4.29
C ILE A 40 5.94 -6.18 -5.44
N LYS A 41 6.99 -5.39 -5.15
CA LYS A 41 7.94 -4.90 -6.16
C LYS A 41 8.60 -6.05 -6.92
N LEU A 42 9.02 -7.09 -6.20
CA LEU A 42 9.63 -8.28 -6.81
C LEU A 42 8.62 -9.08 -7.65
N ALA A 43 7.39 -9.26 -7.16
CA ALA A 43 6.35 -9.98 -7.88
C ALA A 43 5.91 -9.27 -9.17
N LEU A 44 6.03 -7.95 -9.22
CA LEU A 44 5.70 -7.11 -10.37
C LEU A 44 6.91 -6.77 -11.27
N HIS A 45 8.06 -7.44 -11.13
CA HIS A 45 9.29 -7.12 -11.89
C HIS A 45 9.13 -7.08 -13.42
N GLY A 46 8.14 -7.79 -13.98
CA GLY A 46 7.83 -7.78 -15.41
C GLY A 46 6.89 -6.66 -15.87
N ASN A 47 6.52 -5.73 -14.97
CA ASN A 47 5.74 -4.55 -15.25
C ASN A 47 6.66 -3.31 -15.22
N PRO A 48 6.81 -2.57 -16.32
CA PRO A 48 7.72 -1.43 -16.37
C PRO A 48 7.23 -0.22 -15.57
N ASP A 49 5.95 -0.17 -15.19
CA ASP A 49 5.32 0.97 -14.52
C ASP A 49 4.77 0.56 -13.16
N VAL A 50 5.68 0.53 -12.17
CA VAL A 50 5.40 0.16 -10.80
C VAL A 50 6.02 1.18 -9.85
N THR A 51 5.16 1.87 -9.11
CA THR A 51 5.53 2.78 -8.05
C THR A 51 5.24 2.14 -6.70
N VAL A 52 6.20 2.22 -5.77
CA VAL A 52 6.08 1.62 -4.42
C VAL A 52 6.44 2.68 -3.39
N ILE A 53 5.53 2.98 -2.48
CA ILE A 53 5.68 4.09 -1.52
C ILE A 53 5.37 3.60 -0.10
N LYS A 54 6.29 3.84 0.82
CA LYS A 54 6.04 3.73 2.26
C LYS A 54 5.75 5.12 2.81
N LEU A 55 4.55 5.33 3.34
CA LEU A 55 4.13 6.61 3.89
C LEU A 55 4.47 6.70 5.38
N PRO A 56 5.22 7.72 5.81
CA PRO A 56 5.66 7.85 7.21
C PRO A 56 4.48 8.15 8.14
N GLY A 57 4.50 7.53 9.32
CA GLY A 57 3.56 7.83 10.40
C GLY A 57 2.17 7.21 10.27
N LEU A 58 1.90 6.46 9.19
CA LEU A 58 0.58 5.89 8.96
C LEU A 58 0.45 4.44 9.45
N ASN A 59 -0.69 4.09 10.02
CA ASN A 59 -1.04 2.72 10.43
C ASN A 59 -1.52 1.87 9.24
N HIS A 60 -2.04 0.67 9.54
CA HIS A 60 -2.58 -0.28 8.55
C HIS A 60 -3.72 0.30 7.69
N LEU A 61 -4.54 1.19 8.25
CA LEU A 61 -5.68 1.80 7.58
C LEU A 61 -5.30 3.09 6.84
N LEU A 62 -3.99 3.40 6.74
CA LEU A 62 -3.46 4.65 6.21
C LEU A 62 -3.92 5.89 6.99
N GLN A 63 -4.18 5.74 8.29
CA GLN A 63 -4.44 6.86 9.21
C GLN A 63 -3.16 7.26 9.92
N THR A 64 -3.03 8.55 10.23
CA THR A 64 -1.99 9.09 11.09
C THR A 64 -2.12 8.46 12.47
N ALA A 65 -1.03 7.86 12.95
CA ALA A 65 -1.04 7.09 14.18
C ALA A 65 0.21 7.35 15.01
N ASP A 66 0.10 7.18 16.33
CA ASP A 66 1.24 7.31 17.23
C ASP A 66 2.02 6.00 17.29
N THR A 67 1.33 4.87 17.45
CA THR A 67 1.97 3.56 17.59
C THR A 67 1.61 2.58 16.47
N GLY A 68 0.47 2.77 15.81
CA GLY A 68 -0.07 1.84 14.81
C GLY A 68 -0.89 0.69 15.41
N GLN A 69 -1.07 0.68 16.73
CA GLN A 69 -1.85 -0.35 17.41
C GLN A 69 -3.35 -0.24 17.08
N VAL A 70 -4.00 -1.39 17.01
CA VAL A 70 -5.45 -1.50 16.71
C VAL A 70 -6.31 -0.74 17.72
N VAL A 71 -5.86 -0.60 18.97
CA VAL A 71 -6.58 0.17 20.01
C VAL A 71 -6.73 1.65 19.67
N GLU A 72 -5.88 2.20 18.79
CA GLU A 72 -5.97 3.58 18.35
C GLU A 72 -7.14 3.79 17.37
N TYR A 73 -7.61 2.74 16.68
CA TYR A 73 -8.57 2.88 15.56
C TYR A 73 -9.91 3.46 16.00
N SER A 74 -10.36 3.16 17.22
CA SER A 74 -11.62 3.71 17.76
C SER A 74 -11.48 5.15 18.26
N ARG A 75 -10.25 5.67 18.37
CA ARG A 75 -9.94 7.01 18.87
C ARG A 75 -9.53 7.97 17.76
N ILE A 76 -8.98 7.44 16.67
CA ILE A 76 -8.61 8.23 15.50
C ILE A 76 -9.89 8.56 14.72
N GLU A 77 -10.23 9.85 14.66
CA GLU A 77 -11.38 10.34 13.87
C GLU A 77 -11.08 10.36 12.36
N GLU A 78 -9.81 10.50 11.98
CA GLU A 78 -9.37 10.52 10.59
C GLU A 78 -9.72 9.21 9.89
N THR A 79 -10.40 9.26 8.73
CA THR A 79 -10.69 8.06 7.95
C THR A 79 -9.46 7.56 7.18
N VAL A 80 -8.81 8.45 6.44
CA VAL A 80 -7.56 8.21 5.69
C VAL A 80 -6.75 9.50 5.73
N ALA A 81 -5.44 9.40 5.93
CA ALA A 81 -4.58 10.57 6.04
C ALA A 81 -4.57 11.40 4.75
N PRO A 82 -4.63 12.75 4.85
CA PRO A 82 -4.54 13.64 3.69
C PRO A 82 -3.32 13.35 2.81
N ILE A 83 -2.17 13.02 3.42
CA ILE A 83 -0.95 12.67 2.68
C ILE A 83 -1.12 11.40 1.83
N ALA A 84 -1.89 10.42 2.30
CA ALA A 84 -2.19 9.22 1.53
C ALA A 84 -3.13 9.54 0.37
N LEU A 85 -4.20 10.31 0.62
CA LEU A 85 -5.12 10.74 -0.44
C LEU A 85 -4.43 11.58 -1.52
N GLN A 86 -3.56 12.50 -1.12
CA GLN A 86 -2.76 13.31 -2.04
C GLN A 86 -1.82 12.42 -2.87
N THR A 87 -1.09 11.50 -2.23
CA THR A 87 -0.19 10.56 -2.93
C THR A 87 -0.93 9.74 -3.99
N LEU A 88 -2.12 9.22 -3.65
CA LEU A 88 -2.95 8.46 -4.58
C LEU A 88 -3.46 9.35 -5.72
N GLY A 89 -4.00 10.52 -5.40
CA GLY A 89 -4.55 11.46 -6.37
C GLY A 89 -3.51 11.98 -7.36
N ASP A 90 -2.38 12.45 -6.85
CA ASP A 90 -1.27 12.96 -7.67
C ASP A 90 -0.73 11.87 -8.58
N TRP A 91 -0.59 10.64 -8.08
CA TRP A 91 -0.17 9.51 -8.90
C TRP A 91 -1.18 9.23 -10.01
N ILE A 92 -2.48 9.16 -9.71
CA ILE A 92 -3.51 8.94 -10.73
C ILE A 92 -3.42 10.02 -11.81
N VAL A 93 -3.43 11.29 -11.42
CA VAL A 93 -3.35 12.43 -12.34
C VAL A 93 -2.12 12.32 -13.25
N ASN A 94 -0.95 12.00 -12.69
CA ASN A 94 0.27 11.85 -13.47
C ASN A 94 0.24 10.67 -14.47
N HIS A 95 -0.59 9.65 -14.23
CA HIS A 95 -0.67 8.44 -15.07
C HIS A 95 -1.89 8.43 -16.01
N THR A 96 -2.83 9.37 -15.84
CA THR A 96 -4.04 9.46 -16.67
C THR A 96 -4.19 10.77 -17.42
N GLN A 97 -3.34 11.77 -17.18
CA GLN A 97 -3.36 12.97 -18.01
C GLN A 97 -3.03 12.59 -19.46
N TYR A 98 -3.96 12.90 -20.37
CA TYR A 98 -3.71 12.86 -21.81
C TYR A 98 -2.55 13.82 -22.10
N ARG A 99 -1.45 13.28 -22.63
CA ARG A 99 -0.43 14.08 -23.31
C ARG A 99 -0.88 14.41 -24.71
#